data_AF-A0A1W0XBI5-F1
#
_entry.id   AF-A0A1W0XBI5-F1
#
_cell.length_a   1.000
_cell.length_b   1.000
_cell.length_c   1.000
_cell.angle_alpha   90.00
_cell.angle_beta   90.00
_cell.angle_gamma   90.00
#
_symmetry.space_group_name_H-M   'P 1'
#
loop_
_entity.id
_entity.type
_entity.pdbx_description
1 polymer ?
#
loop_
_entity_poly.entity_id
_entity_poly.type
_entity_poly.pdbx_seq_one_letter_code
_entity_poly.pdbx_strand_id
1 'polypeptide(L)'
;MSQQKGSGAVAVDVSEPTQRSTKTKADLAVHNPCLHEANLTFKCLAQNNYDGDECKAYHENYNLCKTFWARVYRDRRQRQLFPFLPPPSEREAVKAQYDIHGDRIAD
;
A
#
# COMPACT_ATOMS: atom_id res chain seq x y z
N MET A 1 -13.11 -33.27 -46.87
CA MET A 1 -11.76 -32.72 -47.09
C MET A 1 -11.95 -31.41 -47.86
N SER A 2 -11.52 -30.21 -47.51
CA SER A 2 -10.72 -29.61 -46.44
C SER A 2 -11.17 -28.14 -46.35
N GLN A 3 -11.56 -27.62 -45.19
CA GLN A 3 -10.84 -26.60 -44.40
C GLN A 3 -9.96 -25.60 -45.20
N GLN A 4 -10.22 -24.28 -45.07
CA GLN A 4 -9.44 -23.27 -44.29
C GLN A 4 -9.87 -21.81 -44.58
N LYS A 5 -10.24 -21.02 -43.54
CA LYS A 5 -9.57 -19.83 -42.95
C LYS A 5 -9.65 -18.55 -43.82
N GLY A 6 -10.12 -17.38 -43.38
CA GLY A 6 -10.10 -16.75 -42.06
C GLY A 6 -8.96 -15.71 -42.00
N SER A 7 -9.24 -14.43 -42.28
CA SER A 7 -8.38 -13.29 -41.90
C SER A 7 -9.16 -11.98 -42.03
N GLY A 8 -9.96 -11.66 -41.02
CA GLY A 8 -10.50 -10.33 -40.82
C GLY A 8 -9.53 -9.55 -39.95
N ALA A 9 -8.87 -8.54 -40.53
CA ALA A 9 -8.08 -7.58 -39.76
C ALA A 9 -9.04 -6.79 -38.86
N VAL A 10 -9.07 -7.10 -37.57
CA VAL A 10 -9.73 -6.24 -36.58
C VAL A 10 -8.83 -5.04 -36.38
N ALA A 11 -9.30 -3.88 -36.83
CA ALA A 11 -8.68 -2.60 -36.52
C ALA A 11 -8.68 -2.43 -34.99
N VAL A 12 -7.49 -2.37 -34.39
CA VAL A 12 -7.35 -1.90 -33.01
C VAL A 12 -7.50 -0.38 -33.06
N ASP A 13 -8.66 0.10 -32.62
CA ASP A 13 -8.92 1.51 -32.40
C ASP A 13 -8.02 2.01 -31.26
N VAL A 14 -7.04 2.85 -31.59
CA VAL A 14 -6.11 3.49 -30.65
C VAL A 14 -6.74 4.81 -30.15
N SER A 15 -8.04 4.81 -29.84
CA SER A 15 -8.76 6.00 -29.37
C SER A 15 -9.14 5.95 -27.89
N GLU A 16 -8.92 4.82 -27.20
CA GLU A 16 -9.11 4.76 -25.74
C GLU A 16 -7.76 4.91 -25.01
N PRO A 17 -7.53 6.04 -24.31
CA PRO A 17 -6.45 6.09 -23.33
C PRO A 17 -6.78 5.06 -22.26
N THR A 18 -5.99 4.00 -22.17
CA THR A 18 -6.04 3.07 -21.04
C THR A 18 -5.99 3.92 -19.78
N GLN A 19 -7.10 3.96 -19.03
CA GLN A 19 -7.27 4.85 -17.89
C GLN A 19 -6.28 4.47 -16.79
N ARG A 20 -5.04 4.93 -16.91
CA ARG A 20 -4.07 4.91 -15.83
C ARG A 20 -4.60 5.89 -14.80
N SER A 21 -5.39 5.38 -13.86
CA SER A 21 -5.87 6.11 -12.68
C SER A 21 -4.69 6.84 -12.05
N THR A 22 -4.63 8.15 -12.22
CA THR A 22 -3.62 9.02 -11.61
C THR A 22 -3.99 9.21 -10.15
N LYS A 23 -3.77 8.17 -9.33
CA LYS A 23 -3.96 8.26 -7.87
C LYS A 23 -3.12 9.41 -7.33
N THR A 24 -3.77 10.34 -6.64
CA THR A 24 -3.08 11.47 -6.02
C THR A 24 -2.30 10.98 -4.79
N LYS A 25 -1.35 11.80 -4.32
CA LYS A 25 -0.65 11.53 -3.05
C LYS A 25 -1.62 11.41 -1.86
N ALA A 26 -2.73 12.15 -1.89
CA ALA A 26 -3.77 12.06 -0.88
C ALA A 26 -4.47 10.69 -0.91
N ASP A 27 -4.81 10.18 -2.09
CA ASP A 27 -5.41 8.84 -2.24
C ASP A 27 -4.47 7.75 -1.73
N LEU A 28 -3.16 7.89 -2.00
CA LEU A 28 -2.15 6.96 -1.48
C LEU A 28 -2.09 7.00 0.06
N ALA A 29 -2.20 8.17 0.69
CA ALA A 29 -2.17 8.28 2.14
C ALA A 29 -3.39 7.63 2.81
N VAL A 30 -4.56 7.64 2.14
CA VAL A 30 -5.78 6.99 2.64
C VAL A 30 -5.64 5.47 2.65
N HIS A 31 -5.02 4.88 1.62
CA HIS A 31 -4.94 3.42 1.50
C HIS A 31 -3.63 2.81 2.03
N ASN A 32 -2.55 3.60 2.13
CA ASN A 32 -1.26 3.16 2.65
C ASN A 32 -0.96 3.88 3.97
N PRO A 33 -1.13 3.21 5.12
CA PRO A 33 -0.82 3.80 6.42
C PRO A 33 0.69 3.96 6.66
N CYS A 34 1.52 3.34 5.83
CA CYS A 34 2.98 3.36 5.89
C CYS A 34 3.61 4.21 4.77
N LEU A 35 2.85 5.16 4.22
CA LEU A 35 3.32 6.01 3.12
C LEU A 35 4.53 6.85 3.54
N HIS A 36 4.61 7.27 4.81
CA HIS A 36 5.73 8.05 5.31
C HIS A 36 7.04 7.24 5.27
N GLU A 37 7.02 6.03 5.83
CA GLU A 37 8.17 5.13 5.91
C GLU A 37 8.62 4.66 4.51
N ALA A 38 7.66 4.45 3.60
CA ALA A 38 7.96 4.19 2.20
C ALA A 38 8.71 5.37 1.54
N ASN A 39 8.27 6.60 1.77
CA ASN A 39 8.96 7.78 1.25
C ASN A 39 10.37 7.95 1.82
N LEU A 40 10.58 7.63 3.10
CA LEU A 40 11.91 7.65 3.71
C LEU A 40 12.85 6.61 3.08
N THR A 41 12.32 5.41 2.85
CA THR A 41 13.03 4.34 2.12
C THR A 41 13.45 4.83 0.72
N PHE A 42 12.51 5.37 -0.06
CA PHE A 42 12.82 5.87 -1.40
C PHE A 42 13.81 7.03 -1.40
N LYS A 43 13.72 7.92 -0.40
CA LYS A 43 14.68 9.02 -0.23
C LYS A 43 16.09 8.49 0.05
N CYS A 44 16.22 7.51 0.94
CA CYS A 44 17.52 6.89 1.23
C CYS A 44 18.11 6.23 -0.02
N LEU A 45 17.31 5.45 -0.76
CA LEU A 45 17.76 4.79 -2.00
C LEU A 45 18.23 5.82 -3.03
N ALA A 46 17.48 6.91 -3.22
CA ALA A 46 17.84 7.97 -4.16
C ALA A 46 19.17 8.66 -3.82
N GLN A 47 19.55 8.70 -2.53
CA GLN A 47 20.79 9.31 -2.05
C GLN A 47 21.99 8.36 -2.12
N ASN A 48 21.75 7.05 -2.06
CA ASN A 48 22.80 6.02 -1.97
C ASN A 48 22.89 5.16 -3.23
N ASN A 49 22.64 5.74 -4.41
CA ASN A 49 22.71 5.02 -5.70
C ASN A 49 21.84 3.74 -5.76
N TYR A 50 20.71 3.74 -5.05
CA TYR A 50 19.80 2.61 -4.89
C TYR A 50 20.44 1.38 -4.21
N ASP A 51 21.49 1.58 -3.43
CA ASP A 51 22.02 0.54 -2.54
C ASP A 51 21.05 0.29 -1.38
N GLY A 52 20.48 -0.92 -1.37
CA GLY A 52 19.53 -1.34 -0.34
C GLY A 52 20.19 -1.62 1.00
N ASP A 53 21.50 -1.91 1.02
CA ASP A 53 22.21 -2.26 2.26
C ASP A 53 22.42 -1.02 3.14
N GLU A 54 22.67 0.14 2.54
CA GLU A 54 22.78 1.43 3.23
C GLU A 54 21.45 1.89 3.84
N CYS A 55 20.33 1.34 3.36
CA CYS A 55 18.97 1.74 3.75
C CYS A 55 18.24 0.73 4.64
N LYS A 56 18.96 -0.26 5.22
CA LYS A 56 18.37 -1.33 6.05
C LYS A 56 17.43 -0.83 7.13
N ALA A 57 17.82 0.19 7.89
CA ALA A 57 16.99 0.74 8.96
C ALA A 57 15.65 1.32 8.44
N TYR A 58 15.65 1.95 7.26
CA TYR A 58 14.43 2.47 6.64
C TYR A 58 13.53 1.35 6.14
N HIS A 59 14.12 0.30 5.54
CA HIS A 59 13.40 -0.90 5.15
C HIS A 59 12.76 -1.61 6.35
N GLU A 60 13.51 -1.74 7.45
CA GLU A 60 13.03 -2.34 8.69
C GLU A 60 11.87 -1.54 9.27
N ASN A 61 12.00 -0.22 9.37
CA ASN A 61 10.91 0.64 9.85
C ASN A 61 9.65 0.52 8.97
N TYR A 62 9.80 0.49 7.64
CA TYR A 62 8.68 0.25 6.73
C TYR A 62 8.02 -1.12 6.94
N ASN A 63 8.82 -2.16 7.18
CA ASN A 63 8.31 -3.49 7.46
C ASN A 63 7.59 -3.57 8.82
N LEU A 64 8.12 -2.94 9.86
CA LEU A 64 7.48 -2.84 11.16
C LEU A 64 6.12 -2.13 11.05
N CYS A 65 6.06 -1.01 10.32
CA CYS A 65 4.81 -0.31 10.07
C CYS A 65 3.77 -1.22 9.39
N LYS A 66 4.15 -1.96 8.34
CA LYS A 66 3.23 -2.88 7.64
C LYS A 66 2.71 -3.97 8.58
N THR A 67 3.60 -4.56 9.37
CA THR A 67 3.24 -5.61 10.33
C THR A 67 2.29 -5.08 11.40
N PHE A 68 2.57 -3.91 11.97
CA PHE A 68 1.71 -3.23 12.92
C PHE A 68 0.30 -3.04 12.36
N TRP A 69 0.18 -2.40 11.18
CA TRP A 69 -1.14 -2.12 10.60
C TRP A 69 -1.88 -3.37 10.13
N ALA A 70 -1.18 -4.43 9.74
CA ALA A 70 -1.80 -5.72 9.44
C ALA A 70 -2.45 -6.35 10.70
N ARG A 71 -1.80 -6.25 11.85
CA ARG A 71 -2.35 -6.75 13.13
C ARG A 71 -3.52 -5.90 13.62
N VAL A 72 -3.40 -4.57 13.58
CA VAL A 72 -4.50 -3.63 13.90
C VAL A 72 -5.70 -3.91 13.00
N TYR A 73 -5.49 -4.07 11.69
CA TYR A 73 -6.56 -4.39 10.75
C TYR A 73 -7.25 -5.71 11.12
N ARG A 74 -6.48 -6.74 11.48
CA ARG A 74 -7.02 -8.04 11.89
C ARG A 74 -7.86 -7.94 13.16
N ASP A 75 -7.38 -7.24 14.19
CA ASP A 75 -8.15 -7.00 15.43
C ASP A 75 -9.46 -6.26 15.12
N ARG A 76 -9.37 -5.14 14.42
CA ARG A 76 -10.55 -4.33 14.05
C ARG A 76 -11.55 -5.13 13.23
N ARG A 77 -11.08 -5.98 12.32
CA ARG A 77 -11.94 -6.88 11.53
C ARG A 77 -12.63 -7.92 12.39
N GLN A 78 -11.92 -8.55 13.34
CA GLN A 78 -12.53 -9.51 14.28
C GLN A 78 -13.65 -8.87 15.11
N ARG A 79 -13.50 -7.58 15.43
CA ARG A 79 -14.47 -6.79 16.20
C ARG A 79 -15.51 -6.07 15.35
N GLN A 80 -15.51 -6.27 14.03
CA GLN A 80 -16.43 -5.62 13.09
C GLN A 80 -16.38 -4.08 13.15
N LEU A 81 -15.21 -3.49 13.40
CA LEU A 81 -15.01 -2.04 13.44
C LEU A 81 -14.71 -1.48 12.05
N PHE A 82 -15.72 -0.94 11.39
CA PHE A 82 -15.60 -0.32 10.06
C PHE A 82 -15.28 1.18 10.14
N PRO A 83 -14.42 1.72 9.26
CA PRO A 83 -13.57 0.99 8.32
C PRO A 83 -12.46 0.22 9.03
N PHE A 84 -12.14 -0.99 8.53
CA PHE A 84 -11.13 -1.85 9.17
C PHE A 84 -9.75 -1.20 9.18
N LEU A 85 -9.37 -0.50 8.10
CA LEU A 85 -8.26 0.43 8.09
C LEU A 85 -8.80 1.82 8.44
N PRO A 86 -8.39 2.43 9.58
CA PRO A 86 -8.87 3.74 9.95
C PRO A 86 -8.39 4.83 8.99
N PRO A 87 -9.21 5.88 8.77
CA PRO A 87 -8.83 7.03 7.95
C PRO A 87 -7.66 7.79 8.58
N PRO A 88 -6.88 8.55 7.80
CA PRO A 88 -5.68 9.24 8.29
C PRO A 88 -5.90 10.08 9.56
N SER A 89 -7.04 10.77 9.68
CA SER A 89 -7.41 11.60 10.83
C SER A 89 -7.57 10.82 12.15
N GLU A 90 -7.91 9.53 12.08
CA GLU A 90 -8.16 8.69 13.26
C GLU A 90 -6.97 7.80 13.63
N ARG A 91 -5.96 7.70 12.75
CA ARG A 91 -4.86 6.75 12.92
C ARG A 91 -4.07 6.98 14.20
N GLU A 92 -3.92 8.22 14.65
CA GLU A 92 -3.20 8.52 15.89
C GLU A 92 -3.95 8.02 17.13
N ALA A 93 -5.26 8.27 17.18
CA ALA A 93 -6.12 7.77 18.26
C ALA A 93 -6.22 6.23 18.25
N VAL A 94 -6.23 5.60 17.08
CA VAL A 94 -6.18 4.13 16.98
C VAL A 94 -4.82 3.60 17.42
N LYS A 95 -3.71 4.19 16.97
CA LYS A 95 -2.36 3.77 17.38
C LYS A 95 -2.18 3.76 18.90
N ALA A 96 -2.74 4.74 19.60
CA ALA A 96 -2.67 4.82 21.06
C ALA A 96 -3.33 3.65 21.81
N GLN A 97 -4.14 2.82 21.13
CA GLN A 97 -4.79 1.64 21.72
C GLN A 97 -3.94 0.36 21.60
N TYR A 98 -2.83 0.40 20.85
CA TYR A 98 -1.97 -0.74 20.55
C TYR A 98 -0.53 -0.46 20.94
N ASP A 99 0.21 -1.51 21.26
CA ASP A 99 1.64 -1.46 21.54
C ASP A 99 2.47 -1.32 20.24
N ILE A 100 3.80 -1.33 20.38
CA ILE A 100 4.71 -1.24 19.22
C ILE A 100 4.63 -2.44 18.27
N HIS A 101 4.06 -3.56 18.72
CA HIS A 101 3.92 -4.78 17.93
C HIS A 101 2.57 -4.86 17.21
N GLY A 102 1.62 -3.99 17.53
CA GLY A 102 0.27 -3.99 16.96
C GLY A 102 -0.72 -4.86 17.73
N ASP A 103 -0.41 -5.17 18.99
CA ASP A 103 -1.26 -5.89 19.92
C ASP A 103 -1.94 -4.86 20.86
N ARG A 104 -3.17 -5.11 21.31
CA ARG A 104 -3.92 -4.12 22.11
C ARG A 104 -3.33 -3.95 23.50
N ILE A 105 -3.30 -2.73 24.01
CA ILE A 105 -2.81 -2.40 25.36
C ILE A 105 -3.90 -2.63 26.43
N ALA A 106 -5.17 -2.45 26.06
CA ALA A 106 -6.29 -2.61 26.97
C ALA A 106 -7.03 -3.92 26.69
N ASP A 107 -6.87 -4.88 27.62
CA ASP A 107 -7.69 -6.08 27.80
C ASP A 107 -8.54 -5.94 29.08
#